data_AF-A0A7Z2ZK37-F1
#
_entry.id   AF-A0A7Z2ZK37-F1
#
_cell.length_a   1.000
_cell.length_b   1.000
_cell.length_c   1.000
_cell.angle_alpha   90.00
_cell.angle_beta   90.00
_cell.angle_gamma   90.00
#
_symmetry.space_group_name_H-M   'P 1'
#
loop_
_entity.id
_entity.type
_entity.pdbx_description
1 polymer ?
#
loop_
_entity_poly.entity_id
_entity_poly.type
_entity_poly.pdbx_seq_one_letter_code
_entity_poly.pdbx_strand_id
1 'polypeptide(L)'
;MRRSALLASVMHAGERRRLLASLPADIALQLRAQIAVVRRHRWDDPALVEPMLRASDVRRDQPDGQLGLEEIVQLSRTLGAATLSRVIMATSPGDASFILAALEPATAKAVSAELVSSRPLPPALAASVRNAAHVHSTIADPALRALP
;
A
#
# COMPACT_ATOMS: atom_id res chain seq x y z
N MET A 1 -9.42 -3.64 5.60
CA MET A 1 -9.00 -4.97 6.10
C MET A 1 -7.49 -5.20 6.09
N ARG A 2 -6.74 -4.97 5.01
CA ARG A 2 -5.28 -5.24 4.96
C ARG A 2 -4.45 -4.46 5.99
N ARG A 3 -4.72 -3.16 6.18
CA ARG A 3 -4.08 -2.35 7.24
C ARG A 3 -4.34 -2.92 8.63
N SER A 4 -5.59 -3.29 8.91
CA SER A 4 -5.98 -3.94 10.17
C SER A 4 -5.23 -5.25 10.39
N ALA A 5 -4.95 -6.01 9.33
CA ALA A 5 -4.18 -7.24 9.39
C ALA A 5 -2.69 -7.02 9.66
N LEU A 6 -2.10 -5.98 9.07
CA LEU A 6 -0.71 -5.55 9.35
C LEU A 6 -0.55 -5.03 10.77
N LEU A 7 -1.50 -4.24 11.27
CA LEU A 7 -1.53 -3.83 12.67
C LEU A 7 -1.64 -5.07 13.58
N ALA A 8 -2.62 -5.93 13.30
CA ALA A 8 -2.85 -7.12 14.11
C ALA A 8 -1.71 -8.15 14.04
N SER A 9 -0.87 -8.14 13.00
CA SER A 9 0.30 -9.03 12.92
C SER A 9 1.43 -8.60 13.84
N VAL A 10 1.61 -7.28 14.07
CA VAL A 10 2.65 -6.73 14.96
C VAL A 10 2.20 -6.61 16.41
N MET A 11 0.89 -6.70 16.70
CA MET A 11 0.34 -6.71 18.06
C MET A 11 0.81 -7.92 18.88
N HIS A 12 0.95 -7.73 20.20
CA HIS A 12 1.23 -8.83 21.12
C HIS A 12 0.13 -9.90 21.06
N ALA A 13 0.51 -11.17 21.23
CA ALA A 13 -0.40 -12.30 21.05
C ALA A 13 -1.67 -12.23 21.92
N GLY A 14 -1.57 -11.64 23.11
CA GLY A 14 -2.71 -11.42 24.01
C GLY A 14 -3.69 -10.36 23.49
N GLU A 15 -3.18 -9.24 22.98
CA GLU A 15 -3.98 -8.14 22.45
C GLU A 15 -4.67 -8.53 21.14
N ARG A 16 -3.95 -9.20 20.24
CA ARG A 16 -4.53 -9.76 19.01
C ARG A 16 -5.69 -10.71 19.31
N ARG A 17 -5.54 -11.55 20.35
CA ARG A 17 -6.58 -12.52 20.72
C ARG A 17 -7.82 -11.82 21.28
N ARG A 18 -7.65 -10.74 22.05
CA ARG A 18 -8.75 -9.88 22.53
C ARG A 18 -9.44 -9.14 21.38
N LEU A 19 -8.67 -8.56 20.45
CA LEU A 19 -9.19 -7.88 19.27
C LEU A 19 -10.02 -8.82 18.38
N LEU A 20 -9.51 -10.03 18.11
CA LEU A 20 -10.24 -11.02 17.32
C LEU A 20 -11.49 -11.56 18.03
N ALA A 21 -11.53 -11.52 19.37
CA ALA A 21 -12.69 -11.93 20.15
C ALA A 21 -13.77 -10.83 20.24
N SER A 22 -13.38 -9.56 20.11
CA SER A 22 -14.33 -8.44 20.09
C SER A 22 -14.98 -8.19 18.73
N LEU A 23 -14.54 -8.89 17.68
CA LEU A 23 -15.04 -8.71 16.31
C LEU A 23 -16.11 -9.76 15.96
N PRO A 24 -17.06 -9.41 15.07
CA PRO A 24 -17.95 -10.38 14.43
C PRO A 24 -17.17 -11.54 13.78
N ALA A 25 -17.73 -12.75 13.84
CA ALA A 25 -17.02 -13.98 13.48
C ALA A 25 -16.52 -14.02 12.02
N ASP A 26 -17.31 -13.46 11.11
CA ASP A 26 -17.00 -13.28 9.69
C ASP A 26 -15.82 -12.32 9.47
N ILE A 27 -15.82 -11.18 10.16
CA ILE A 27 -14.74 -10.20 10.12
C ILE A 27 -13.45 -10.77 10.74
N ALA A 28 -13.58 -11.46 11.88
CA ALA A 28 -12.46 -12.10 12.55
C ALA A 28 -11.84 -13.21 11.68
N LEU A 29 -12.64 -13.96 10.92
CA LEU A 29 -12.17 -14.97 9.98
C LEU A 29 -11.37 -14.34 8.83
N GLN A 30 -11.92 -13.29 8.21
CA GLN A 30 -11.21 -12.54 7.15
C GLN A 30 -9.90 -11.94 7.66
N LEU A 31 -9.92 -11.37 8.87
CA LEU A 31 -8.74 -10.77 9.48
C LEU A 31 -7.66 -11.81 9.77
N ARG A 32 -8.03 -13.00 10.28
CA ARG A 32 -7.09 -14.11 10.48
C ARG A 32 -6.43 -14.56 9.18
N ALA A 33 -7.20 -14.68 8.10
CA ALA A 33 -6.66 -15.06 6.78
C ALA A 33 -5.61 -14.04 6.29
N GLN A 34 -5.90 -12.75 6.45
CA GLN A 34 -4.97 -11.68 6.06
C GLN A 34 -3.73 -11.64 6.96
N ILE A 35 -3.86 -11.84 8.28
CA ILE A 35 -2.70 -11.96 9.19
C ILE A 35 -1.80 -13.13 8.78
N ALA A 36 -2.39 -14.27 8.40
CA ALA A 36 -1.62 -15.44 7.94
C ALA A 36 -0.80 -15.14 6.68
N VAL A 37 -1.36 -14.39 5.73
CA VAL A 37 -0.64 -13.91 4.53
C VAL A 37 0.52 -13.01 4.94
N VAL A 38 0.28 -11.99 5.76
CA VAL A 38 1.30 -11.04 6.23
C VAL A 38 2.48 -11.77 6.89
N ARG A 39 2.20 -12.73 7.80
CA ARG A 39 3.25 -13.50 8.49
C ARG A 39 4.00 -14.46 7.57
N ARG A 40 3.31 -15.10 6.61
CA ARG A 40 3.96 -15.99 5.63
C ARG A 40 5.03 -15.26 4.81
N HIS A 41 4.81 -13.98 4.56
CA HIS A 41 5.73 -13.12 3.82
C HIS A 41 6.73 -12.37 4.71
N ARG A 42 6.75 -12.62 6.03
CA ARG A 42 7.59 -11.91 7.03
C ARG A 42 7.40 -10.40 7.02
N TRP A 43 6.18 -9.95 6.76
CA TRP A 43 5.80 -8.53 6.79
C TRP A 43 5.33 -8.08 8.18
N ASP A 44 5.54 -8.91 9.21
CA ASP A 44 5.23 -8.66 10.60
C ASP A 44 6.38 -7.98 11.37
N ASP A 45 7.28 -7.30 10.67
CA ASP A 45 8.35 -6.50 11.27
C ASP A 45 7.78 -5.16 11.79
N PRO A 46 7.85 -4.88 13.11
CA PRO A 46 7.41 -3.62 13.69
C PRO A 46 8.05 -2.39 13.04
N ALA A 47 9.33 -2.48 12.63
CA ALA A 47 10.05 -1.38 11.99
C ALA A 47 9.45 -0.97 10.64
N LEU A 48 8.76 -1.89 9.95
CA LEU A 48 8.07 -1.64 8.69
C LEU A 48 6.65 -1.10 8.89
N VAL A 49 5.98 -1.46 10.00
CA VAL A 49 4.58 -1.11 10.25
C VAL A 49 4.45 0.24 10.97
N GLU A 50 5.39 0.57 11.86
CA GLU A 50 5.33 1.78 12.69
C GLU A 50 5.39 3.12 11.90
N PRO A 51 6.22 3.28 10.85
CA PRO A 51 6.23 4.50 10.02
C PRO A 51 4.89 4.75 9.33
N MET A 52 4.15 3.69 8.99
CA MET A 52 2.88 3.75 8.26
C MET A 52 1.70 4.14 9.16
N LEU A 53 1.74 3.72 10.42
CA LEU A 53 0.80 4.20 11.45
C LEU A 53 0.98 5.70 11.68
N ARG A 54 2.23 6.17 11.75
CA ARG A 54 2.55 7.60 11.90
C ARG A 54 2.19 8.42 10.66
N ALA A 55 2.34 7.86 9.46
CA ALA A 55 1.92 8.51 8.22
C ALA A 55 0.39 8.76 8.16
N SER A 56 -0.41 8.07 8.98
CA SER A 56 -1.85 8.29 9.06
C SER A 56 -2.23 9.54 9.87
N ASP A 57 -1.41 9.95 10.86
CA ASP A 57 -1.57 11.22 11.57
C ASP A 57 -1.08 12.41 10.73
N VAL A 58 -0.20 12.17 9.75
CA VAL A 58 0.34 13.19 8.83
C VAL A 58 -0.61 13.48 7.65
N ARG A 59 -1.78 12.81 7.55
CA ARG A 59 -2.78 13.08 6.50
C ARG A 59 -3.41 14.48 6.56
N ARG A 60 -3.12 15.30 7.58
CA ARG A 60 -3.54 16.71 7.61
C ARG A 60 -2.60 17.69 6.91
N ASP A 61 -1.41 17.26 6.48
CA ASP A 61 -0.37 18.19 6.01
C ASP A 61 0.48 17.60 4.86
N GLN A 62 -0.09 16.71 4.05
CA GLN A 62 0.59 16.26 2.84
C GLN A 62 0.48 17.34 1.76
N PRO A 63 1.60 17.85 1.21
CA PRO A 63 1.56 18.78 0.10
C PRO A 63 0.90 18.10 -1.11
N ASP A 64 0.02 18.83 -1.80
CA ASP A 64 -0.67 18.41 -3.00
C ASP A 64 0.26 17.62 -3.94
N GLY A 65 -0.05 16.34 -4.21
CA GLY A 65 0.65 15.53 -5.21
C GLY A 65 1.32 14.23 -4.72
N GLN A 66 1.14 13.80 -3.47
CA GLN A 66 1.56 12.46 -3.03
C GLN A 66 0.43 11.43 -3.21
N LEU A 67 0.69 10.40 -4.02
CA LEU A 67 -0.23 9.27 -4.20
C LEU A 67 -0.32 8.43 -2.91
N GLY A 68 -1.52 8.33 -2.37
CA GLY A 68 -1.86 7.45 -1.26
C GLY A 68 -1.90 5.98 -1.67
N LEU A 69 -1.75 5.10 -0.67
CA LEU A 69 -1.78 3.65 -0.88
C LEU A 69 -3.05 3.15 -1.60
N GLU A 70 -4.20 3.76 -1.29
CA GLU A 70 -5.49 3.40 -1.91
C GLU A 70 -5.48 3.65 -3.42
N GLU A 71 -4.93 4.79 -3.85
CA GLU A 71 -4.79 5.15 -5.27
C GLU A 71 -3.81 4.21 -5.98
N ILE A 72 -2.69 3.87 -5.34
CA ILE A 72 -1.72 2.92 -5.93
C ILE A 72 -2.35 1.53 -6.10
N VAL A 73 -3.19 1.10 -5.14
CA VAL A 73 -3.93 -0.16 -5.25
C VAL A 73 -4.98 -0.09 -6.36
N GLN A 74 -5.67 1.03 -6.54
CA GLN A 74 -6.58 1.22 -7.67
C GLN A 74 -5.82 1.16 -9.00
N LEU A 75 -4.70 1.87 -9.11
CA LEU A 75 -3.83 1.86 -10.29
C LEU A 75 -3.30 0.46 -10.61
N SER A 76 -3.10 -0.40 -9.60
CA SER A 76 -2.67 -1.79 -9.82
C SER A 76 -3.68 -2.66 -10.58
N ARG A 77 -4.95 -2.24 -10.63
CA ARG A 77 -6.02 -2.94 -11.36
C ARG A 77 -6.07 -2.52 -12.82
N THR A 78 -5.52 -1.37 -13.18
CA THR A 78 -5.56 -0.80 -14.53
C THR A 78 -4.20 -0.80 -15.21
N LEU A 79 -3.11 -0.67 -14.44
CA LEU A 79 -1.75 -0.60 -14.94
C LEU A 79 -1.07 -1.97 -14.93
N GLY A 80 -0.28 -2.23 -15.98
CA GLY A 80 0.64 -3.37 -16.01
C GLY A 80 1.80 -3.22 -15.01
N ALA A 81 2.42 -4.35 -14.64
CA ALA A 81 3.44 -4.42 -13.60
C ALA A 81 4.65 -3.47 -13.82
N ALA A 82 5.11 -3.33 -15.07
CA ALA A 82 6.23 -2.46 -15.43
C ALA A 82 5.92 -0.95 -15.31
N THR A 83 4.66 -0.56 -15.46
CA THR A 83 4.24 0.84 -15.28
C THR A 83 4.00 1.11 -13.79
N LEU A 84 3.40 0.16 -13.09
CA LEU A 84 3.16 0.26 -11.66
C LEU A 84 4.46 0.29 -10.84
N SER A 85 5.49 -0.47 -11.24
CA SER A 85 6.82 -0.42 -10.60
C SER A 85 7.44 0.99 -10.67
N ARG A 86 7.29 1.68 -11.80
CA ARG A 86 7.77 3.06 -11.96
C ARG A 86 6.99 4.04 -11.10
N VAL A 87 5.67 3.87 -10.98
CA VAL A 87 4.84 4.67 -10.06
C VAL A 87 5.33 4.46 -8.64
N ILE A 88 5.57 3.22 -8.22
CA ILE A 88 6.04 2.86 -6.88
C ILE A 88 7.42 3.47 -6.58
N MET A 89 8.37 3.37 -7.53
CA MET A 89 9.69 4.00 -7.41
C MET A 89 9.59 5.53 -7.29
N ALA A 90 8.65 6.14 -8.00
CA ALA A 90 8.47 7.58 -8.01
C ALA A 90 7.79 8.10 -6.73
N THR A 91 6.93 7.28 -6.09
CA THR A 91 6.16 7.64 -4.89
C THR A 91 6.83 7.25 -3.58
N SER A 92 7.62 6.17 -3.57
CA SER A 92 8.37 5.70 -2.40
C SER A 92 9.83 5.45 -2.78
N PRO A 93 10.69 6.48 -2.76
CA PRO A 93 12.10 6.35 -3.11
C PRO A 93 12.92 5.53 -2.09
N GLY A 94 12.31 5.10 -0.98
CA GLY A 94 12.94 4.30 0.07
C GLY A 94 12.55 2.83 0.02
N ASP A 95 11.36 2.49 0.54
CA ASP A 95 10.91 1.11 0.69
C ASP A 95 9.59 0.85 -0.05
N ALA A 96 9.66 0.01 -1.08
CA ALA A 96 8.51 -0.43 -1.86
C ALA A 96 7.76 -1.61 -1.21
N SER A 97 8.36 -2.25 -0.20
CA SER A 97 7.86 -3.48 0.42
C SER A 97 6.44 -3.31 0.97
N PHE A 98 6.14 -2.15 1.53
CA PHE A 98 4.81 -1.84 2.04
C PHE A 98 3.75 -1.74 0.94
N ILE A 99 4.07 -1.07 -0.18
CA ILE A 99 3.13 -0.95 -1.30
C ILE A 99 2.91 -2.32 -1.92
N LEU A 100 3.98 -3.10 -2.10
CA LEU A 100 3.91 -4.48 -2.58
C LEU A 100 3.03 -5.36 -1.66
N ALA A 101 3.07 -5.14 -0.34
CA ALA A 101 2.22 -5.85 0.61
C ALA A 101 0.72 -5.52 0.48
N ALA A 102 0.38 -4.36 -0.09
CA ALA A 102 -1.01 -3.96 -0.32
C ALA A 102 -1.59 -4.47 -1.65
N LEU A 103 -0.74 -4.88 -2.60
CA LEU A 103 -1.13 -5.38 -3.92
C LEU A 103 -1.60 -6.84 -3.88
N GLU A 104 -2.27 -7.29 -4.95
CA GLU A 104 -2.57 -8.70 -5.12
C GLU A 104 -1.31 -9.54 -5.31
N PRO A 105 -1.26 -10.80 -4.84
CA PRO A 105 -0.02 -11.59 -4.81
C PRO A 105 0.66 -11.76 -6.18
N ALA A 106 -0.12 -11.95 -7.24
CA ALA A 106 0.42 -12.08 -8.60
C ALA A 106 1.03 -10.76 -9.09
N THR A 107 0.33 -9.65 -8.86
CA THR A 107 0.77 -8.30 -9.22
C THR A 107 1.99 -7.89 -8.40
N ALA A 108 1.99 -8.13 -7.09
CA ALA A 108 3.11 -7.85 -6.20
C ALA A 108 4.38 -8.58 -6.65
N LYS A 109 4.27 -9.86 -7.05
CA LYS A 109 5.40 -10.64 -7.54
C LYS A 109 5.95 -10.09 -8.86
N ALA A 110 5.07 -9.76 -9.81
CA ALA A 110 5.47 -9.19 -11.09
C ALA A 110 6.13 -7.82 -10.93
N VAL A 111 5.56 -6.96 -10.10
CA VAL A 111 6.08 -5.61 -9.82
C VAL A 111 7.40 -5.69 -9.06
N SER A 112 7.56 -6.61 -8.12
CA SER A 112 8.83 -6.84 -7.42
C SER A 112 9.94 -7.27 -8.38
N ALA A 113 9.65 -8.15 -9.35
CA ALA A 113 10.62 -8.53 -10.37
C ALA A 113 11.04 -7.33 -11.23
N GLU A 114 10.08 -6.50 -11.63
CA GLU A 114 10.35 -5.26 -12.38
C GLU A 114 11.20 -4.27 -11.56
N LEU A 115 10.91 -4.09 -10.27
CA LEU A 115 11.66 -3.21 -9.37
C LEU A 115 13.12 -3.64 -9.19
N VAL A 116 13.37 -4.95 -9.07
CA VAL A 116 14.73 -5.50 -8.96
C VAL A 116 15.54 -5.28 -10.26
N SER A 117 14.87 -5.33 -11.40
CA SER A 117 15.51 -5.13 -12.72
C SER A 117 15.66 -3.66 -13.13
N SER A 118 14.96 -2.75 -12.46
CA SER A 118 14.85 -1.34 -12.86
C SER A 118 15.93 -0.47 -12.21
N ARG A 119 16.51 0.44 -12.99
CA ARG A 119 17.42 1.47 -12.46
C ARG A 119 16.62 2.59 -11.78
N PRO A 120 17.16 3.22 -10.73
CA PRO A 120 16.55 4.39 -10.08
C PRO A 120 16.13 5.45 -11.11
N LEU A 121 14.91 5.98 -10.96
CA LEU A 121 14.39 6.99 -11.87
C LEU A 121 15.08 8.34 -11.60
N PRO A 122 15.47 9.09 -12.65
CA PRO A 122 15.93 10.47 -12.48
C PRO A 122 14.83 11.32 -11.82
N PRO A 123 15.18 12.30 -10.97
CA PRO A 123 14.20 13.05 -10.18
C PRO A 123 13.14 13.78 -11.02
N ALA A 124 13.54 14.32 -12.18
CA ALA A 124 12.62 14.96 -13.12
C ALA A 124 11.59 13.97 -13.72
N LEU A 125 12.02 12.73 -13.96
CA LEU A 125 11.16 11.68 -14.49
C LEU A 125 10.24 11.11 -13.40
N ALA A 126 10.74 10.98 -12.17
CA ALA A 126 9.92 10.59 -11.01
C ALA A 126 8.81 11.62 -10.72
N ALA A 127 9.07 12.92 -10.86
CA ALA A 127 8.04 13.95 -10.76
C ALA A 127 6.98 13.80 -11.86
N SER A 128 7.40 13.58 -13.11
CA SER A 128 6.48 13.40 -14.24
C SER A 128 5.61 12.15 -14.09
N VAL A 129 6.19 11.04 -13.65
CA VAL A 129 5.46 9.78 -13.40
C VAL A 129 4.45 9.93 -12.27
N ARG A 130 4.80 10.63 -11.18
CA ARG A 130 3.85 10.94 -10.09
C ARG A 130 2.67 11.76 -10.59
N ASN A 131 2.94 12.84 -11.32
CA ASN A 131 1.88 13.70 -11.86
C ASN A 131 0.95 12.92 -12.80
N ALA A 132 1.52 12.10 -13.69
CA ALA A 132 0.74 11.27 -14.60
C ALA A 132 -0.14 10.24 -13.85
N ALA A 133 0.40 9.60 -12.81
CA ALA A 133 -0.34 8.64 -12.00
C ALA A 133 -1.45 9.31 -11.17
N HIS A 134 -1.24 10.54 -10.70
CA HIS A 134 -2.26 11.33 -9.99
C HIS A 134 -3.41 11.78 -10.90
N VAL A 135 -3.12 12.13 -12.15
CA VAL A 135 -4.14 12.41 -13.17
C VAL A 135 -4.91 11.12 -13.52
N HIS A 136 -4.23 9.98 -13.56
CA HIS A 136 -4.86 8.71 -13.90
C HIS A 136 -5.79 8.19 -12.78
N SER A 137 -5.42 8.37 -11.51
CA SER A 137 -6.28 8.00 -10.37
C SER A 137 -7.54 8.87 -10.28
N THR A 138 -7.42 10.18 -10.55
CA THR A 138 -8.56 11.11 -10.58
C THR A 138 -9.52 10.87 -11.77
N ILE A 139 -9.04 10.31 -12.88
CA ILE A 139 -9.89 9.93 -14.02
C ILE A 139 -10.59 8.58 -13.77
N ALA A 140 -9.92 7.65 -13.08
CA ALA A 140 -10.46 6.32 -12.79
C ALA A 140 -11.58 6.32 -11.73
N ASP A 141 -11.70 7.39 -10.93
CA ASP A 141 -12.75 7.55 -9.92
C ASP A 141 -13.63 8.79 -10.20
N PRO A 142 -14.79 8.63 -10.87
CA PRO A 142 -15.69 9.75 -11.15
C PRO A 142 -16.31 10.37 -9.88
N ALA A 143 -16.14 9.76 -8.69
CA ALA A 143 -16.63 10.30 -7.43
C ALA A 143 -15.80 11.49 -6.90
N LEU A 144 -14.58 11.70 -7.40
CA LEU A 144 -13.72 12.84 -7.03
C LEU A 144 -13.93 14.09 -7.89
N ARG A 145 -14.82 14.05 -8.88
CA ARG A 145 -15.14 15.21 -9.76
C ARG A 145 -16.00 16.29 -9.11
N ALA A 146 -16.45 16.10 -7.88
CA ALA A 146 -17.44 16.97 -7.25
C ALA A 146 -16.97 17.46 -5.89
N LEU A 147 -16.00 18.38 -5.87
CA LEU A 147 -15.98 19.45 -4.87
C LEU A 147 -15.55 20.75 -5.57
N PRO A 148 -16.37 21.82 -5.53
CA PRO A 148 -16.03 23.14 -6.05
C PRO A 148 -14.98 23.87 -5.23
#